data_AF-A0A6V8P7T0-F1
#
_entry.id   AF-A0A6V8P7T0-F1
#
_cell.length_a   1.000
_cell.length_b   1.000
_cell.length_c   1.000
_cell.angle_alpha   90.00
_cell.angle_beta   90.00
_cell.angle_gamma   90.00
#
_symmetry.space_group_name_H-M   'P 1'
#
loop_
_entity.id
_entity.type
_entity.pdbx_description
1 polymer ?
#
loop_
_entity_poly.entity_id
_entity_poly.type
_entity_poly.pdbx_seq_one_letter_code
_entity_poly.pdbx_strand_id
1 'polypeptide(L)'
;MLVVKPNQPQSAEQHYFDAPVGILAISLDGERILVGLMTEDQLADDALLLLDRQGNILWRKNFPELLDAKIVGNDNRIFVNWREGGEPAISAYSAQGENLWDLRRHDHMAIDGNGKMIVSVQGNEVRRYSQAGTAIGSSSIIGKVNQVIMAETGAFFGVL
;
A
#
# COMPACT_ATOMS: atom_id res chain seq x y z
N MET A 1 14.05 12.75 -0.38
CA MET A 1 13.71 12.08 0.89
C MET A 1 14.87 12.26 1.88
N LEU A 2 14.57 12.62 3.13
CA LEU A 2 15.56 12.76 4.20
C LEU A 2 15.45 11.55 5.14
N VAL A 3 16.49 10.74 5.24
CA VAL A 3 16.54 9.63 6.22
C VAL A 3 17.32 10.10 7.43
N VAL A 4 16.64 10.23 8.58
CA VAL A 4 17.26 10.67 9.84
C VAL A 4 17.38 9.48 10.79
N LYS A 5 18.62 9.12 11.14
CA LYS A 5 18.89 8.09 12.16
C LYS A 5 18.72 8.74 13.55
N PRO A 6 17.87 8.20 14.44
CA PRO A 6 17.58 8.82 15.75
C PRO A 6 18.81 9.09 16.63
N ASN A 7 19.88 8.30 16.44
CA ASN A 7 21.05 8.29 17.32
C ASN A 7 22.38 8.65 16.61
N GLN A 8 22.35 9.35 15.48
CA GLN A 8 23.58 9.83 14.83
C GLN A 8 23.61 11.36 14.71
N PRO A 9 24.69 12.04 15.14
CA PRO A 9 24.87 13.45 14.89
C PRO A 9 25.08 13.68 13.38
N GLN A 10 24.01 14.12 12.72
CA GLN A 10 23.99 14.85 11.44
C GLN A 10 24.91 14.30 10.33
N SER A 11 24.56 13.15 9.76
CA SER A 11 24.77 12.92 8.32
C SER A 11 23.44 12.46 7.74
N ALA A 12 22.60 13.43 7.38
CA ALA A 12 21.38 13.12 6.68
C ALA A 12 21.72 12.92 5.20
N GLU A 13 21.61 11.70 4.70
CA GLU A 13 21.78 11.42 3.28
C GLU A 13 20.51 11.86 2.54
N GLN A 14 20.68 12.69 1.51
CA GLN A 14 19.58 13.12 0.66
C GLN A 14 19.48 12.18 -0.53
N HIS A 15 18.35 11.49 -0.64
CA HIS A 15 17.99 10.73 -1.82
C HIS A 15 17.05 11.57 -2.69
N TYR A 16 17.39 11.76 -3.96
CA TYR A 16 16.57 12.46 -4.93
C TYR A 16 15.81 11.46 -5.79
N PHE A 17 14.52 11.72 -5.99
CA PHE A 17 13.67 10.98 -6.92
C PHE A 17 13.33 11.87 -8.11
N ASP A 18 13.06 11.23 -9.25
CA ASP A 18 12.69 11.87 -10.51
C ASP A 18 11.22 12.29 -10.59
N ALA A 19 10.42 11.94 -9.58
CA ALA A 19 9.01 12.31 -9.46
C ALA A 19 8.62 12.63 -7.99
N PRO A 20 7.51 13.36 -7.77
CA PRO A 20 6.98 13.62 -6.44
C PRO A 20 6.75 12.35 -5.61
N VAL A 21 7.13 12.38 -4.34
CA VAL A 21 6.83 11.30 -3.40
C VAL A 21 5.42 11.52 -2.84
N GLY A 22 4.48 10.65 -3.19
CA GLY A 22 3.11 10.69 -2.68
C GLY A 22 2.82 9.65 -1.59
N ILE A 23 3.59 8.56 -1.56
CA ILE A 23 3.46 7.50 -0.53
C ILE A 23 4.81 7.29 0.15
N LEU A 24 4.79 7.18 1.48
CA LEU A 24 5.94 6.83 2.30
C LEU A 24 5.49 5.92 3.46
N ALA A 25 6.09 4.75 3.57
CA ALA A 25 5.86 3.83 4.69
C ALA A 25 7.15 3.10 5.09
N ILE A 26 7.23 2.67 6.34
CA ILE A 26 8.39 1.97 6.90
C ILE A 26 7.92 0.61 7.43
N SER A 27 8.70 -0.44 7.19
CA SER A 27 8.42 -1.76 7.75
C SER A 27 8.44 -1.77 9.28
N LEU A 28 7.76 -2.74 9.88
CA LEU A 28 7.73 -2.90 11.33
C LEU A 28 9.12 -3.07 11.96
N ASP A 29 10.04 -3.74 11.26
CA ASP A 29 11.43 -3.93 11.66
C ASP A 29 12.33 -2.70 11.41
N GLY A 30 11.83 -1.69 10.69
CA GLY A 30 12.59 -0.49 10.32
C GLY A 30 13.65 -0.71 9.23
N GLU A 31 13.73 -1.91 8.65
CA GLU A 31 14.78 -2.26 7.69
C GLU A 31 14.42 -1.93 6.24
N ARG A 32 13.16 -1.57 5.96
CA ARG A 32 12.65 -1.30 4.62
C ARG A 32 11.81 -0.03 4.58
N ILE A 33 11.92 0.68 3.45
CA ILE A 33 11.18 1.90 3.17
C ILE A 33 10.41 1.68 1.87
N LEU A 34 9.09 1.85 1.91
CA LEU A 34 8.22 1.84 0.75
C LEU A 34 7.99 3.28 0.29
N VAL A 35 8.23 3.54 -0.98
CA VAL A 35 8.09 4.88 -1.59
C VAL A 35 7.23 4.77 -2.83
N GLY A 36 6.12 5.52 -2.87
CA GLY A 36 5.33 5.71 -4.08
C GLY A 36 5.68 7.06 -4.72
N LEU A 37 6.13 7.01 -5.96
CA LEU A 37 6.38 8.15 -6.82
C LEU A 37 5.17 8.35 -7.72
N MET A 38 4.52 9.51 -7.59
CA MET A 38 3.28 9.81 -8.28
C MET A 38 3.53 10.90 -9.30
N THR A 39 3.22 10.62 -10.57
CA THR A 39 3.40 11.57 -11.67
C THR A 39 2.13 12.36 -11.94
N GLU A 40 2.30 13.63 -12.31
CA GLU A 40 1.19 14.46 -12.81
C GLU A 40 0.97 14.27 -14.32
N ASP A 41 1.90 13.62 -15.01
CA ASP A 41 1.78 13.29 -16.44
C ASP A 41 0.85 12.08 -16.61
N GLN A 42 -0.35 12.33 -17.17
CA GLN A 42 -1.35 11.30 -17.43
C GLN A 42 -0.90 10.21 -18.42
N LEU A 43 0.24 10.41 -19.10
CA LEU A 43 0.83 9.43 -20.01
C LEU A 43 1.96 8.61 -19.38
N ALA A 44 2.35 8.92 -18.14
CA ALA A 44 3.40 8.22 -17.43
C ALA A 44 2.81 7.35 -16.30
N ASP A 45 3.42 6.18 -16.08
CA ASP A 45 3.06 5.32 -14.96
C ASP A 45 3.65 5.87 -13.65
N ASP A 46 2.88 5.77 -12.57
CA ASP A 46 3.39 5.89 -11.20
C ASP A 46 4.36 4.74 -10.89
N ALA A 47 5.24 4.95 -9.92
CA ALA A 47 6.20 3.93 -9.50
C ALA A 47 6.11 3.65 -7.99
N LEU A 48 6.22 2.37 -7.63
CA LEU A 48 6.39 1.91 -6.26
C LEU A 48 7.78 1.30 -6.11
N LEU A 49 8.54 1.82 -5.15
CA LEU A 49 9.88 1.40 -4.82
C LEU A 49 9.89 0.78 -3.43
N LEU A 50 10.59 -0.34 -3.28
CA LEU A 50 11.01 -0.81 -1.97
C LEU A 50 12.51 -0.60 -1.84
N LEU A 51 12.90 0.06 -0.76
CA LEU A 51 14.28 0.39 -0.45
C LEU A 51 14.72 -0.35 0.81
N ASP A 52 16.02 -0.58 0.95
CA ASP A 52 16.60 -0.87 2.25
C ASP A 52 16.67 0.40 3.12
N ARG A 53 17.04 0.24 4.40
CA ARG A 53 17.20 1.36 5.34
C ARG A 53 18.33 2.34 4.95
N GLN A 54 19.20 1.99 4.03
CA GLN A 54 20.23 2.85 3.46
C GLN A 54 19.72 3.60 2.21
N GLY A 55 18.49 3.34 1.76
CA GLY A 55 17.90 3.96 0.58
C GLY A 55 18.29 3.31 -0.73
N ASN A 56 18.93 2.13 -0.73
CA ASN A 56 19.18 1.40 -1.97
C ASN A 56 17.90 0.73 -2.45
N ILE A 57 17.64 0.79 -3.76
CA ILE A 57 16.46 0.17 -4.36
C ILE A 57 16.62 -1.35 -4.34
N LEU A 58 15.70 -2.04 -3.65
CA LEU A 58 15.57 -3.50 -3.68
C LEU A 58 14.77 -3.94 -4.90
N TRP A 59 13.66 -3.24 -5.20
CA TRP A 59 12.90 -3.42 -6.44
C TRP A 59 12.05 -2.18 -6.77
N ARG A 60 11.61 -2.12 -8.04
CA ARG A 60 10.69 -1.12 -8.60
C ARG A 60 9.54 -1.81 -9.32
N LYS A 61 8.33 -1.28 -9.15
CA LYS A 61 7.14 -1.63 -9.95
C LYS A 61 6.49 -0.36 -10.48
N ASN A 62 5.90 -0.45 -11.66
CA ASN A 62 5.15 0.64 -12.26
C ASN A 62 3.66 0.31 -12.23
N PHE A 63 2.82 1.32 -12.05
CA PHE A 63 1.36 1.22 -12.00
C PHE A 63 0.78 2.35 -12.84
N PRO A 64 -0.29 2.12 -13.63
CA PRO A 64 -0.89 3.19 -14.43
C PRO A 64 -1.40 4.36 -13.58
N GLU A 65 -2.00 4.06 -12.42
CA GLU A 65 -2.34 5.05 -11.39
C GLU A 65 -2.20 4.35 -10.02
N LEU A 66 -1.34 4.87 -9.16
CA LEU A 66 -1.18 4.42 -7.79
C LEU A 66 -2.13 5.20 -6.89
N LEU A 67 -2.85 4.53 -5.99
CA LEU A 67 -3.83 5.20 -5.10
C LEU A 67 -3.37 5.18 -3.64
N ASP A 68 -2.85 4.05 -3.17
CA ASP A 68 -2.30 3.88 -1.83
C ASP A 68 -1.37 2.64 -1.82
N ALA A 69 -0.41 2.62 -0.91
CA ALA A 69 0.40 1.43 -0.67
C ALA A 69 0.85 1.34 0.79
N LYS A 70 0.89 0.13 1.33
CA LYS A 70 1.28 -0.15 2.72
C LYS A 70 2.24 -1.32 2.79
N ILE A 71 3.17 -1.27 3.74
CA ILE A 71 4.03 -2.37 4.15
C ILE A 71 3.66 -2.76 5.57
N VAL A 72 3.28 -4.02 5.81
CA VAL A 72 2.75 -4.49 7.09
C VAL A 72 3.21 -5.90 7.41
N GLY A 73 3.11 -6.27 8.69
CA GLY A 73 3.43 -7.62 9.16
C GLY A 73 4.94 -7.93 9.20
N ASN A 74 5.29 -9.03 9.86
CA ASN A 74 6.67 -9.48 10.03
C ASN A 74 7.31 -10.00 8.72
N ASP A 75 6.48 -10.39 7.75
CA ASP A 75 6.93 -10.80 6.43
C ASP A 75 7.10 -9.62 5.47
N ASN A 76 6.93 -8.38 5.95
CA ASN A 76 7.08 -7.16 5.17
C ASN A 76 6.22 -7.18 3.91
N ARG A 77 4.98 -7.67 4.04
CA ARG A 77 4.05 -7.78 2.92
C ARG A 77 3.60 -6.40 2.47
N ILE A 78 3.57 -6.21 1.16
CA ILE A 78 3.17 -4.95 0.54
C ILE A 78 1.77 -5.13 -0.03
N PHE A 79 0.89 -4.18 0.26
CA PHE A 79 -0.44 -4.10 -0.33
C PHE A 79 -0.55 -2.80 -1.10
N VAL A 80 -1.11 -2.86 -2.29
CA VAL A 80 -1.15 -1.74 -3.23
C VAL A 80 -2.58 -1.59 -3.72
N ASN A 81 -3.15 -0.40 -3.56
CA ASN A 81 -4.36 0.02 -4.24
C ASN A 81 -3.95 0.85 -5.47
N TRP A 82 -4.45 0.47 -6.64
CA TRP A 82 -4.08 1.07 -7.92
C TRP A 82 -5.26 1.03 -8.88
N ARG A 83 -5.14 1.74 -10.01
CA ARG A 83 -6.19 1.82 -11.02
C ARG A 83 -5.61 1.71 -12.43
N GLU A 84 -6.37 1.09 -13.32
CA GLU A 84 -6.04 0.99 -14.75
C GLU A 84 -7.31 1.23 -15.57
N GLY A 85 -7.29 2.23 -16.44
CA GLY A 85 -8.43 2.55 -17.30
C GLY A 85 -9.72 2.86 -16.54
N GLY A 86 -9.63 3.41 -15.32
CA GLY A 86 -10.79 3.67 -14.47
C GLY A 86 -11.16 2.53 -13.51
N GLU A 87 -10.60 1.34 -13.67
CA GLU A 87 -10.94 0.16 -12.88
C GLU A 87 -9.98 -0.04 -11.70
N PRO A 88 -10.45 0.07 -10.44
CA PRO A 88 -9.59 -0.04 -9.27
C PRO A 88 -9.27 -1.50 -8.94
N ALA A 89 -8.09 -1.72 -8.39
CA ALA A 89 -7.58 -3.03 -8.04
C ALA A 89 -6.72 -2.96 -6.78
N ILE A 90 -6.70 -4.06 -6.04
CA ILE A 90 -5.81 -4.25 -4.90
C ILE A 90 -4.91 -5.45 -5.17
N SER A 91 -3.61 -5.26 -5.01
CA SER A 91 -2.60 -6.31 -5.18
C SER A 91 -1.81 -6.51 -3.90
N ALA A 92 -1.36 -7.73 -3.64
CA ALA A 92 -0.38 -8.03 -2.60
C ALA A 92 0.94 -8.52 -3.21
N TYR A 93 2.04 -8.06 -2.64
CA TYR A 93 3.38 -8.44 -3.03
C TYR A 93 4.21 -8.91 -1.84
N SER A 94 5.12 -9.85 -2.09
CA SER A 94 6.15 -10.21 -1.13
C SER A 94 7.20 -9.10 -0.99
N ALA A 95 8.00 -9.17 0.07
CA ALA A 95 9.13 -8.26 0.27
C ALA A 95 10.21 -8.38 -0.84
N GLN A 96 10.20 -9.48 -1.60
CA GLN A 96 11.05 -9.73 -2.76
C GLN A 96 10.45 -9.17 -4.07
N GLY A 97 9.22 -8.63 -4.01
CA GLY A 97 8.54 -8.04 -5.17
C GLY A 97 7.74 -9.05 -6.00
N GLU A 98 7.51 -10.26 -5.50
CA GLU A 98 6.66 -11.25 -6.18
C GLU A 98 5.19 -10.89 -5.99
N ASN A 99 4.38 -10.97 -7.05
CA ASN A 99 2.93 -10.82 -6.91
C ASN A 99 2.36 -12.09 -6.25
N LEU A 100 1.62 -11.90 -5.15
CA LEU A 100 1.00 -12.98 -4.39
C LEU A 100 -0.45 -13.19 -4.85
N TRP A 101 -1.17 -12.10 -5.09
CA TRP A 101 -2.54 -12.11 -5.60
C TRP A 101 -2.99 -10.71 -6.04
N ASP A 102 -4.06 -10.68 -6.82
CA ASP A 102 -4.76 -9.49 -7.27
C ASP A 102 -6.28 -9.62 -7.05
N LEU A 103 -6.90 -8.51 -6.65
CA LEU A 103 -8.34 -8.33 -6.49
C LEU A 103 -8.79 -7.19 -7.40
N ARG A 104 -9.45 -7.52 -8.51
CA ARG A 104 -9.95 -6.54 -9.49
C ARG A 104 -11.33 -6.02 -9.12
N ARG A 105 -11.61 -4.74 -9.45
CA ARG A 105 -12.85 -4.03 -9.10
C ARG A 105 -13.03 -3.92 -7.59
N HIS A 106 -11.93 -3.63 -6.91
CA HIS A 106 -11.86 -3.39 -5.48
C HIS A 106 -11.29 -2.00 -5.27
N ASP A 107 -12.08 -1.14 -4.66
CA ASP A 107 -11.75 0.24 -4.37
C ASP A 107 -11.69 0.45 -2.86
N HIS A 108 -10.95 1.46 -2.42
CA HIS A 108 -10.64 1.75 -1.01
C HIS A 108 -10.01 0.55 -0.29
N MET A 109 -8.97 0.80 0.49
CA MET A 109 -8.25 -0.27 1.17
C MET A 109 -7.96 0.12 2.61
N ALA A 110 -8.32 -0.76 3.52
CA ALA A 110 -7.89 -0.68 4.91
C ALA A 110 -7.33 -2.03 5.35
N ILE A 111 -6.25 -2.00 6.11
CA ILE A 111 -5.49 -3.19 6.50
C ILE A 111 -5.13 -3.04 7.98
N ASP A 112 -5.19 -4.13 8.73
CA ASP A 112 -4.73 -4.14 10.12
C ASP A 112 -3.19 -4.16 10.21
N GLY A 113 -2.62 -3.83 11.37
CA GLY A 113 -1.17 -3.65 11.53
C GLY A 113 -0.32 -4.89 11.20
N ASN A 114 -0.93 -6.06 11.25
CA ASN A 114 -0.27 -7.34 10.96
C ASN A 114 -0.55 -7.86 9.53
N GLY A 115 -1.41 -7.20 8.76
CA GLY A 115 -1.80 -7.60 7.40
C GLY A 115 -2.73 -8.81 7.30
N LYS A 116 -3.27 -9.33 8.39
CA LYS A 116 -4.14 -10.52 8.40
C LYS A 116 -5.55 -10.21 7.94
N MET A 117 -6.02 -8.98 8.13
CA MET A 117 -7.34 -8.55 7.69
C MET A 117 -7.22 -7.37 6.73
N ILE A 118 -7.76 -7.57 5.53
CA ILE A 118 -7.90 -6.53 4.52
C ILE A 118 -9.39 -6.28 4.32
N VAL A 119 -9.78 -5.02 4.29
CA VAL A 119 -11.12 -4.58 3.91
C VAL A 119 -11.02 -3.74 2.65
N SER A 120 -11.93 -4.02 1.72
CA SER A 120 -12.11 -3.24 0.50
C SER A 120 -13.57 -3.11 0.13
N VAL A 121 -13.87 -2.17 -0.76
CA VAL A 121 -15.20 -1.94 -1.32
C VAL A 121 -15.27 -2.53 -2.71
N GLN A 122 -16.34 -3.25 -3.00
CA GLN A 122 -16.66 -3.73 -4.34
C GLN A 122 -18.13 -3.47 -4.63
N GLY A 123 -18.40 -2.48 -5.48
CA GLY A 123 -19.77 -2.01 -5.72
C GLY A 123 -20.42 -1.55 -4.41
N ASN A 124 -21.53 -2.19 -4.05
CA ASN A 124 -22.30 -1.90 -2.82
C ASN A 124 -21.97 -2.86 -1.66
N GLU A 125 -20.80 -3.50 -1.70
CA GLU A 125 -20.36 -4.41 -0.66
C GLU A 125 -19.03 -3.96 -0.06
N VAL A 126 -18.95 -4.05 1.26
CA VAL A 126 -17.69 -4.04 1.98
C VAL A 126 -17.27 -5.50 2.17
N ARG A 127 -16.09 -5.85 1.66
CA ARG A 127 -15.57 -7.21 1.65
C ARG A 127 -14.33 -7.33 2.51
N ARG A 128 -14.24 -8.44 3.22
CA ARG A 128 -13.12 -8.81 4.09
C ARG A 128 -12.32 -9.93 3.46
N TYR A 129 -11.00 -9.81 3.52
CA TYR A 129 -10.05 -10.76 2.98
C TYR A 129 -8.99 -11.12 4.01
N SER A 130 -8.50 -12.34 3.91
CA SER A 130 -7.29 -12.77 4.61
C SER A 130 -6.04 -12.22 3.91
N GLN A 131 -4.89 -12.31 4.60
CA GLN A 131 -3.57 -12.01 4.02
C GLN A 131 -3.27 -12.77 2.71
N ALA A 132 -3.90 -13.93 2.50
CA ALA A 132 -3.77 -14.75 1.31
C ALA A 132 -4.74 -14.37 0.17
N GLY A 133 -5.53 -13.30 0.34
CA GLY A 133 -6.51 -12.85 -0.65
C GLY A 133 -7.81 -13.66 -0.64
N THR A 134 -7.97 -14.61 0.28
CA THR A 134 -9.22 -15.39 0.43
C THR A 134 -10.31 -14.55 1.07
N ALA A 135 -11.49 -14.50 0.48
CA ALA A 135 -12.66 -13.81 1.04
C ALA A 135 -13.11 -14.48 2.35
N ILE A 136 -13.26 -13.68 3.41
CA ILE A 136 -13.70 -14.12 4.74
C ILE A 136 -15.18 -13.77 4.95
N GLY A 137 -15.66 -12.69 4.33
CA GLY A 137 -17.07 -12.34 4.36
C GLY A 137 -17.35 -10.96 3.78
N SER A 138 -18.62 -10.61 3.68
CA SER A 138 -19.07 -9.33 3.14
C SER A 138 -20.20 -8.72 3.97
N SER A 139 -20.47 -7.45 3.74
CA SER A 139 -21.63 -6.74 4.25
C SER A 139 -22.10 -5.75 3.18
N SER A 140 -23.39 -5.77 2.89
CA SER A 140 -23.98 -4.79 1.97
C SER A 140 -24.08 -3.43 2.63
N ILE A 141 -23.89 -2.39 1.84
CA ILE A 141 -23.98 -1.00 2.24
C ILE A 141 -24.93 -0.26 1.32
N ILE A 142 -25.52 0.83 1.82
CA ILE A 142 -26.39 1.72 1.05
C ILE A 142 -25.66 3.06 0.92
N GLY A 143 -25.46 3.49 -0.32
CA GLY A 143 -24.79 4.75 -0.64
C GLY A 143 -23.36 4.56 -1.13
N LYS A 144 -22.68 5.69 -1.37
CA LYS A 144 -21.29 5.73 -1.84
C LYS A 144 -20.34 5.68 -0.65
N VAL A 145 -19.34 4.82 -0.72
CA VAL A 145 -18.20 4.83 0.21
C VAL A 145 -17.17 5.83 -0.28
N ASN A 146 -16.71 6.67 0.64
CA ASN A 146 -15.59 7.59 0.44
C ASN A 146 -14.36 7.15 1.22
N GLN A 147 -14.52 6.33 2.26
CA GLN A 147 -13.39 5.83 3.03
C GLN A 147 -13.69 4.52 3.75
N VAL A 148 -12.65 3.70 3.88
CA VAL A 148 -12.59 2.59 4.84
C VAL A 148 -11.40 2.81 5.76
N ILE A 149 -11.60 2.65 7.07
CA ILE A 149 -10.54 2.78 8.08
C ILE A 149 -10.56 1.53 8.95
N MET A 150 -9.39 0.96 9.23
CA MET A 150 -9.23 -0.25 10.05
C MET A 150 -8.51 0.11 11.34
N ALA A 151 -8.98 -0.43 12.47
CA ALA A 151 -8.22 -0.36 13.72
C ALA A 151 -6.98 -1.24 13.63
N GLU A 152 -5.88 -0.84 14.28
CA GLU A 152 -4.59 -1.55 14.23
C GLU A 152 -4.69 -3.05 14.54
N THR A 153 -5.59 -3.43 15.46
CA THR A 153 -5.81 -4.82 15.88
C THR A 153 -6.66 -5.63 14.91
N GLY A 154 -7.30 -4.98 13.92
CA GLY A 154 -8.29 -5.59 13.04
C GLY A 154 -9.66 -5.84 13.68
N ALA A 155 -9.86 -5.43 14.95
CA ALA A 155 -11.10 -5.73 15.69
C ALA A 155 -12.32 -4.95 15.18
N PHE A 156 -12.10 -3.76 14.62
CA PHE A 156 -13.15 -2.89 14.11
C PHE A 156 -12.67 -2.18 12.84
N PHE A 157 -13.60 -1.90 11.93
CA PHE A 157 -13.39 -0.97 10.83
C PHE A 157 -14.61 -0.07 10.68
N GLY A 158 -14.35 1.15 10.21
CA GLY A 158 -15.36 2.14 9.86
C GLY A 158 -15.46 2.29 8.34
N VAL A 159 -16.66 2.61 7.88
CA VAL A 159 -16.96 2.92 6.48
C VAL A 159 -17.73 4.23 6.48
N LEU A 160 -17.25 5.20 5.69
CA LEU A 160 -17.74 6.59 5.63
C LEU A 160 -18.14 6.96 4.20
#